data_AF-A0A4Q3ED19-F1
#
_entry.id   AF-A0A4Q3ED19-F1
#
_cell.length_a   1.000
_cell.length_b   1.000
_cell.length_c   1.000
_cell.angle_alpha   90.00
_cell.angle_beta   90.00
_cell.angle_gamma   90.00
#
_symmetry.space_group_name_H-M   'P 1'
#
loop_
_entity.id
_entity.type
_entity.pdbx_description
1 polymer ?
#
loop_
_entity_poly.entity_id
_entity_poly.type
_entity_poly.pdbx_seq_one_letter_code
_entity_poly.pdbx_strand_id
1 'polypeptide(L)'
;MDFFASAQFSRTTFQREGFVKSGLFPTASFGKGTLNEFNNYAVKGGVTYKFNGRNYMYVNGSYLTRAPYFDNVYISPRTRHTQQANVQSENIQTVEGAYLHVAPKLKIRVGGYYTHMDNQMDVMSYY
;
A
#
# COMPACT_ATOMS: atom_id res chain seq x y z
N MET A 1 -8.62 11.09 27.81
CA MET A 1 -8.77 10.78 26.37
C MET A 1 -7.39 10.84 25.76
N ASP A 2 -7.07 9.92 24.86
CA ASP A 2 -5.76 9.86 24.23
C ASP A 2 -5.98 9.92 22.72
N PHE A 3 -5.14 10.67 22.00
CA PHE A 3 -5.21 10.77 20.56
C PHE A 3 -3.82 10.70 19.97
N PHE A 4 -3.74 10.26 18.72
CA PHE A 4 -2.50 10.31 17.95
C PHE A 4 -2.80 10.68 16.50
N ALA A 5 -1.82 11.31 15.87
CA ALA A 5 -1.81 11.58 14.44
C ALA A 5 -0.39 11.31 13.93
N SER A 6 -0.29 10.73 12.75
CA SER A 6 0.96 10.50 12.05
C SER A 6 0.77 10.78 10.57
N ALA A 7 1.84 11.27 9.95
CA ALA A 7 1.93 11.47 8.52
C ALA A 7 3.26 10.87 8.03
N GLN A 8 3.25 10.37 6.80
CA GLN A 8 4.40 9.82 6.11
C GLN A 8 4.38 10.33 4.68
N PHE A 9 5.55 10.66 4.17
CA PHE A 9 5.77 10.93 2.75
C PHE A 9 6.86 9.99 2.25
N SER A 10 6.68 9.44 1.05
CA SER A 10 7.61 8.53 0.41
C SER A 10 7.72 8.85 -1.06
N ARG A 11 8.94 8.80 -1.59
CA ARG A 11 9.19 8.92 -3.03
C ARG A 11 9.89 7.66 -3.50
N THR A 12 9.27 6.96 -4.43
CA THR A 12 9.78 5.71 -5.00
C THR A 12 10.07 5.92 -6.48
N THR A 13 11.30 5.66 -6.89
CA THR A 13 11.72 5.78 -8.30
C THR A 13 12.33 4.46 -8.75
N PHE A 14 11.86 3.92 -9.86
CA PHE A 14 12.45 2.71 -10.42
C PHE A 14 12.42 2.72 -11.95
N GLN A 15 13.42 2.07 -12.54
CA GLN A 15 13.53 1.85 -13.98
C GLN A 15 14.13 0.47 -14.21
N ARG A 16 13.72 -0.20 -15.28
CA ARG A 16 14.36 -1.44 -15.73
C ARG A 16 15.58 -1.08 -16.58
N GLU A 17 16.72 -1.71 -16.33
CA GLU A 17 17.87 -1.68 -17.22
C GLU A 17 18.12 -3.07 -17.80
N GLY A 18 18.11 -3.17 -19.13
CA GLY A 18 18.33 -4.41 -19.85
C GLY A 18 19.73 -4.47 -20.47
N PHE A 19 20.51 -5.49 -20.11
CA PHE A 19 21.88 -5.66 -20.60
C PHE A 19 21.99 -6.55 -21.85
N VAL A 20 20.88 -7.12 -22.32
CA VAL A 20 20.86 -8.07 -23.45
C VAL A 20 19.80 -7.65 -24.46
N LYS A 21 20.16 -7.66 -25.75
CA LYS A 21 19.25 -7.39 -26.86
C LYS A 21 18.62 -8.71 -27.31
N SER A 22 17.38 -8.97 -26.90
CA SER A 22 16.63 -10.14 -27.39
C SER A 22 16.25 -9.95 -28.85
N GLY A 23 16.43 -10.98 -29.69
CA GLY A 23 16.03 -10.97 -31.10
C GLY A 23 14.52 -10.85 -31.31
N LEU A 24 13.71 -11.26 -30.32
CA LEU A 24 12.25 -11.14 -30.35
C LEU A 24 11.77 -9.71 -30.02
N PHE A 25 12.58 -8.92 -29.28
CA PHE A 25 12.25 -7.55 -28.86
C PHE A 25 13.45 -6.61 -29.02
N PRO A 26 13.92 -6.38 -30.26
CA PRO A 26 15.16 -5.66 -30.54
C PRO A 26 15.15 -4.19 -30.09
N THR A 27 13.97 -3.57 -29.95
CA THR A 27 13.80 -2.19 -29.46
C THR A 27 13.45 -2.11 -27.97
N ALA A 28 12.97 -3.21 -27.38
CA ALA A 28 12.40 -3.22 -26.02
C ALA A 28 13.20 -4.03 -24.97
N SER A 29 14.34 -4.63 -25.34
CA SER A 29 15.12 -5.48 -24.45
C SER A 29 16.41 -4.88 -23.91
N PHE A 30 17.06 -3.98 -24.66
CA PHE A 30 18.39 -3.43 -24.33
C PHE A 30 18.31 -1.95 -23.93
N GLY A 31 19.09 -1.54 -22.93
CA GLY A 31 19.14 -0.18 -22.40
C GLY A 31 18.16 0.08 -21.25
N LYS A 32 18.13 1.34 -20.80
CA LYS A 32 17.22 1.83 -19.73
C LYS A 32 15.81 1.99 -20.29
N GLY A 33 14.82 1.45 -19.57
CA GLY A 33 13.40 1.67 -19.83
C GLY A 33 12.89 2.98 -19.22
N THR A 34 11.58 3.19 -19.25
CA THR A 34 10.92 4.37 -18.68
C THR A 34 11.21 4.50 -17.18
N LEU A 35 11.66 5.68 -16.76
CA LEU A 35 11.78 6.03 -15.34
C LEU A 35 10.38 6.26 -14.77
N ASN A 36 9.99 5.43 -13.82
CA ASN A 36 8.74 5.60 -13.10
C ASN A 36 9.01 6.26 -11.76
N GLU A 37 8.29 7.35 -11.48
CA GLU A 37 8.40 8.09 -10.24
C GLU A 37 7.03 8.16 -9.55
N PHE A 38 6.98 7.74 -8.29
CA PHE A 38 5.78 7.76 -7.47
C PHE A 38 6.02 8.58 -6.21
N ASN A 39 5.17 9.58 -6.01
CA ASN A 39 5.10 10.32 -4.76
C ASN A 39 3.90 9.79 -3.97
N ASN A 40 4.19 9.22 -2.82
CA ASN A 40 3.23 8.59 -1.94
C ASN A 40 3.18 9.30 -0.60
N TYR A 41 2.01 9.25 0.01
CA TYR A 41 1.75 9.83 1.31
C TYR A 41 0.83 8.91 2.10
N ALA A 42 1.04 8.87 3.40
CA ALA A 42 0.16 8.21 4.34
C ALA A 42 -0.18 9.15 5.48
N VAL A 43 -1.43 9.13 5.91
CA VAL A 43 -1.89 9.78 7.12
C VAL A 43 -2.64 8.75 7.94
N LYS A 44 -2.34 8.69 9.24
CA LYS A 44 -3.06 7.84 10.18
C LYS A 44 -3.38 8.65 11.41
N GLY A 45 -4.57 8.45 11.95
CA GLY A 45 -4.98 9.06 13.20
C GLY A 45 -5.85 8.11 13.99
N GLY A 46 -5.97 8.38 15.26
CA GLY A 46 -6.85 7.62 16.11
C GLY A 46 -7.12 8.30 17.44
N VAL A 47 -8.26 7.95 18.02
CA VAL A 47 -8.71 8.45 19.30
C VAL A 47 -9.07 7.26 20.17
N THR A 48 -8.59 7.27 21.40
CA THR A 48 -8.93 6.31 22.45
C THR A 48 -9.66 7.03 23.57
N TYR A 49 -10.91 6.65 23.78
CA TYR A 49 -11.72 7.09 24.89
C TYR A 49 -11.67 6.06 26.02
N LYS A 50 -11.26 6.52 27.21
CA LYS A 50 -11.17 5.71 28.43
C LYS A 50 -12.36 6.10 29.32
N PHE A 51 -13.45 5.33 29.27
CA PHE A 51 -14.64 5.58 30.09
C PHE A 51 -14.31 5.43 31.59
N ASN A 52 -13.49 4.43 31.91
CA ASN A 52 -12.92 4.21 33.23
C ASN A 52 -11.60 3.41 33.07
N GLY A 53 -10.92 3.08 34.18
CA GLY A 53 -9.69 2.27 34.14
C GLY A 53 -9.86 0.80 33.69
N ARG A 54 -11.03 0.44 33.15
CA ARG A 54 -11.41 -0.93 32.75
C ARG A 54 -12.17 -0.97 31.42
N ASN A 55 -12.61 0.14 30.85
CA ASN A 55 -13.44 0.20 29.67
C ASN A 55 -12.85 1.23 28.72
N TYR A 56 -12.41 0.74 27.57
CA TYR A 56 -11.68 1.49 26.57
C TYR A 56 -12.40 1.33 25.24
N MET A 57 -12.53 2.42 24.50
CA MET A 57 -13.01 2.39 23.14
C MET A 57 -12.03 3.15 22.29
N TYR A 58 -11.62 2.59 21.15
CA TYR A 58 -10.77 3.29 20.22
C TYR A 58 -11.33 3.21 18.82
N VAL A 59 -11.05 4.26 18.05
CA VAL A 59 -11.31 4.36 16.63
C VAL A 59 -10.05 4.87 15.97
N ASN A 60 -9.57 4.16 14.95
CA ASN A 60 -8.44 4.57 14.14
C ASN A 60 -8.85 4.64 12.67
N GLY A 61 -8.27 5.59 11.95
CA GLY A 61 -8.42 5.74 10.51
C GLY A 61 -7.07 5.97 9.87
N SER A 62 -6.85 5.40 8.69
CA SER A 62 -5.67 5.66 7.87
C SER A 62 -6.04 5.79 6.41
N TYR A 63 -5.38 6.73 5.75
CA TYR A 63 -5.40 6.89 4.31
C TYR A 63 -3.95 6.84 3.84
N LEU A 64 -3.61 5.91 2.96
CA LEU A 64 -2.26 5.82 2.41
C LEU A 64 -2.27 5.53 0.94
N THR A 65 -1.34 6.13 0.22
CA THR A 65 -1.03 5.79 -1.15
C THR A 65 0.27 4.99 -1.18
N ARG A 66 0.35 4.02 -2.08
CA ARG A 66 1.52 3.14 -2.20
C ARG A 66 1.93 2.98 -3.66
N ALA A 67 3.23 3.08 -3.93
CA ALA A 67 3.76 2.79 -5.25
C ALA A 67 3.49 1.32 -5.61
N PRO A 68 3.10 1.03 -6.86
CA PRO A 68 2.93 -0.34 -7.31
C PRO A 68 4.27 -1.07 -7.29
N TYR A 69 4.23 -2.37 -7.05
CA TYR A 69 5.43 -3.21 -7.09
C TYR A 69 6.03 -3.22 -8.49
N PHE A 70 7.36 -3.27 -8.57
CA PHE A 70 8.09 -3.36 -9.85
C PHE A 70 7.54 -4.49 -10.73
N ASP A 71 7.32 -5.67 -10.14
CA ASP A 71 6.80 -6.84 -10.86
C ASP A 71 5.37 -6.67 -11.39
N ASN A 72 4.56 -5.81 -10.75
CA ASN A 72 3.20 -5.50 -11.18
C ASN A 72 3.16 -4.37 -12.21
N VAL A 73 4.28 -3.72 -12.48
CA VAL A 73 4.37 -2.63 -13.46
C VAL A 73 4.83 -3.16 -14.81
N TYR A 74 5.78 -4.09 -14.81
CA TYR A 74 6.32 -4.69 -16.02
C TYR A 74 5.58 -5.98 -16.37
N ILE A 75 5.04 -6.06 -17.58
CA ILE A 75 4.30 -7.25 -18.06
C ILE A 75 5.24 -8.46 -18.21
N SER A 76 6.51 -8.21 -18.57
CA SER A 76 7.52 -9.26 -18.73
C SER A 76 8.94 -8.71 -18.51
N PRO A 77 9.31 -8.40 -17.25
CA PRO A 77 10.60 -7.77 -16.94
C PRO A 77 11.80 -8.64 -17.35
N ARG A 78 11.62 -9.96 -17.48
CA ARG A 78 12.67 -10.89 -17.94
C ARG A 78 13.03 -10.73 -19.42
N THR A 79 12.07 -10.32 -20.27
CA THR A 79 12.25 -10.29 -21.73
C THR A 79 12.26 -8.88 -22.30
N ARG A 80 11.49 -7.94 -21.73
CA ARG A 80 11.27 -6.60 -22.30
C ARG A 80 10.89 -5.54 -21.25
N HIS A 81 11.03 -4.26 -21.58
CA HIS A 81 10.63 -3.14 -20.71
C HIS A 81 9.17 -2.69 -20.89
N THR A 82 8.30 -3.54 -21.44
CA THR A 82 6.89 -3.22 -21.62
C THR A 82 6.17 -3.15 -20.28
N GLN A 83 5.53 -2.01 -20.03
CA GLN A 83 4.78 -1.73 -18.81
C GLN A 83 3.27 -1.81 -19.08
N GLN A 84 2.46 -2.00 -18.03
CA GLN A 84 1.02 -1.80 -18.12
C GLN A 84 0.69 -0.32 -18.43
N ALA A 85 -0.43 -0.09 -19.12
CA ALA A 85 -0.91 1.27 -19.37
C ALA A 85 -1.39 1.91 -18.06
N ASN A 86 -1.12 3.21 -17.87
CA ASN A 86 -1.53 4.00 -16.69
C ASN A 86 -1.03 3.47 -15.34
N VAL A 87 0.29 3.35 -15.20
CA VAL A 87 0.94 3.02 -13.93
C VAL A 87 0.66 4.11 -12.89
N GLN A 88 -0.17 3.81 -11.90
CA GLN A 88 -0.53 4.74 -10.82
C GLN A 88 -0.29 4.12 -9.45
N SER A 89 -0.27 4.97 -8.41
CA SER A 89 -0.19 4.51 -7.03
C SER A 89 -1.52 3.93 -6.56
N GLU A 90 -1.45 2.82 -5.82
CA GLU A 90 -2.57 2.22 -5.13
C GLU A 90 -3.03 3.13 -3.99
N ASN A 91 -4.33 3.22 -3.77
CA ASN A 91 -4.90 3.95 -2.65
C ASN A 91 -5.52 2.97 -1.65
N ILE A 92 -5.16 3.09 -0.39
CA ILE A 92 -5.60 2.20 0.69
C ILE A 92 -6.20 3.05 1.79
N GLN A 93 -7.49 2.84 2.04
CA GLN A 93 -8.25 3.50 3.09
C GLN A 93 -8.67 2.45 4.10
N THR A 94 -8.36 2.67 5.37
CA THR A 94 -8.74 1.75 6.44
C THR A 94 -9.36 2.52 7.58
N VAL A 95 -10.45 1.99 8.11
CA VAL A 95 -11.04 2.43 9.36
C VAL A 95 -11.22 1.21 10.26
N GLU A 96 -10.83 1.34 11.52
CA GLU A 96 -11.02 0.31 12.53
C GLU A 96 -11.59 0.91 13.81
N GLY A 97 -12.40 0.13 14.51
CA GLY A 97 -12.97 0.52 15.77
C GLY A 97 -13.11 -0.70 16.67
N ALA A 98 -12.78 -0.55 17.95
CA ALA A 98 -13.03 -1.62 18.91
C ALA A 98 -13.30 -1.09 20.31
N TYR A 99 -13.99 -1.94 21.06
CA TYR A 99 -14.25 -1.81 22.47
C TYR A 99 -13.46 -2.88 23.23
N LEU A 100 -12.83 -2.48 24.32
CA LEU A 100 -12.02 -3.30 25.18
C LEU A 100 -12.47 -3.14 26.64
N HIS A 101 -12.90 -4.25 27.24
CA HIS A 101 -13.18 -4.36 28.66
C HIS A 101 -12.05 -5.14 29.34
N VAL A 102 -11.43 -4.56 30.36
CA VAL A 102 -10.30 -5.12 31.11
C VAL A 102 -10.69 -5.22 32.59
N ALA A 103 -11.12 -6.41 33.01
CA ALA A 103 -11.34 -6.75 34.41
C ALA A 103 -10.32 -7.83 34.88
N PRO A 104 -10.04 -7.93 36.19
CA PRO A 104 -9.06 -8.89 36.71
C PRO A 104 -9.35 -10.35 36.36
N LYS A 105 -10.63 -10.71 36.22
CA LYS A 105 -11.08 -12.07 35.89
C LYS A 105 -11.52 -12.24 34.43
N LEU A 106 -11.76 -11.15 33.69
CA LEU A 106 -12.36 -11.20 32.36
C LEU A 106 -11.85 -10.05 31.48
N LYS A 107 -11.29 -10.39 30.32
CA LYS A 107 -10.86 -9.43 29.30
C LYS A 107 -11.63 -9.71 28.02
N ILE A 108 -12.35 -8.71 27.52
CA ILE A 108 -13.14 -8.80 26.30
C ILE A 108 -12.66 -7.73 25.33
N ARG A 109 -12.40 -8.10 24.09
CA ARG A 109 -12.12 -7.18 22.99
C ARG A 109 -13.06 -7.51 21.85
N VAL A 110 -13.89 -6.56 21.46
CA VAL A 110 -14.79 -6.68 20.31
C VAL A 110 -14.50 -5.52 19.40
N GLY A 111 -14.18 -5.80 18.14
CA GLY A 111 -13.85 -4.77 17.17
C GLY A 111 -14.08 -5.25 15.76
N GLY A 112 -14.15 -4.27 14.86
CA GLY A 112 -14.25 -4.47 13.42
C GLY A 112 -13.30 -3.54 12.70
N TYR A 113 -12.96 -3.91 11.48
CA TYR A 113 -12.19 -3.08 10.57
C TYR A 113 -12.83 -3.14 9.19
N TYR A 114 -12.64 -2.07 8.44
CA TYR A 114 -13.02 -1.98 7.04
C TYR A 114 -11.85 -1.39 6.27
N THR A 115 -11.42 -2.10 5.24
CA THR A 115 -10.33 -1.67 4.37
C THR A 115 -10.81 -1.67 2.94
N HIS A 116 -10.56 -0.56 2.25
CA HIS A 116 -10.84 -0.38 0.84
C HIS A 116 -9.51 -0.12 0.11
N MET A 117 -9.28 -0.85 -0.98
CA MET A 117 -8.09 -0.75 -1.80
C MET A 117 -8.52 -0.45 -3.24
N ASP A 118 -8.02 0.65 -3.80
CA ASP A 118 -8.30 1.13 -5.15
C ASP A 118 -7.02 1.22 -5.97
N ASN A 119 -7.16 1.15 -7.29
CA ASN A 119 -6.05 1.27 -8.26
C ASN A 119 -4.92 0.24 -8.03
N GLN A 120 -5.27 -0.93 -7.48
CA GLN A 120 -4.34 -2.03 -7.36
C GLN A 120 -4.00 -2.55 -8.76
N MET A 121 -2.71 -2.61 -9.09
CA MET A 121 -2.23 -3.23 -10.32
C MET A 121 -1.86 -4.68 -10.06
N ASP A 122 -2.38 -5.55 -10.91
CA ASP A 122 -2.02 -6.97 -10.94
C ASP A 122 -1.64 -7.36 -12.38
N VAL A 123 -0.53 -8.09 -12.51
CA VAL A 123 -0.04 -8.62 -13.78
C VAL A 123 -0.27 -10.12 -13.77
N MET A 124 -1.44 -10.52 -14.29
CA MET A 124 -1.73 -11.93 -14.54
C MET A 124 -0.99 -12.38 -15.80
N SER A 125 0.17 -13.01 -15.62
CA SER A 125 0.89 -13.67 -16.73
C SER A 125 0.26 -15.04 -16.99
N TYR A 126 -0.44 -15.20 -18.12
CA TYR A 126 -0.85 -16.52 -18.61
C TYR A 126 0.35 -17.21 -19.28
N TYR A 127 0.64 -18.45 -18.86
CA TYR A 127 1.69 -19.31 -19.43
C TYR A 127 1.15 -20.11 -20.62
#